data_AF-A0A924NTJ8-F1
#
_entry.id   AF-A0A924NTJ8-F1
#
_cell.length_a   1.000
_cell.length_b   1.000
_cell.length_c   1.000
_cell.angle_alpha   90.00
_cell.angle_beta   90.00
_cell.angle_gamma   90.00
#
_symmetry.space_group_name_H-M   'P 1'
#
loop_
_entity.id
_entity.type
_entity.pdbx_description
1 polymer ?
#
loop_
_entity_poly.entity_id
_entity_poly.type
_entity_poly.pdbx_seq_one_letter_code
_entity_poly.pdbx_strand_id
1 'polypeptide(L)' 'MSAKDTQADIASIQSISSVPTILEAIAALTGLRFVCIARVTNNSWTTCAVLDKLGFGLKVGDD' A
#
# COMPACT_ATOMS: atom_id res chain seq x y z
N MET A 1 -1.71 -20.08 5.19
CA MET A 1 -1.08 -18.80 4.85
C MET A 1 -0.54 -18.24 6.16
N SER A 2 0.77 -18.14 6.34
CA SER A 2 1.36 -17.74 7.62
C SER A 2 1.58 -16.23 7.62
N ALA A 3 1.49 -15.56 8.77
CA ALA A 3 1.74 -14.11 8.88
C ALA A 3 3.10 -13.66 8.31
N LYS A 4 4.05 -14.62 8.24
CA LYS A 4 5.38 -14.45 7.64
C LYS A 4 5.34 -14.18 6.13
N ASP A 5 4.38 -14.75 5.41
CA ASP A 5 4.24 -14.58 3.96
C ASP A 5 3.80 -13.15 3.63
N THR A 6 2.88 -12.59 4.42
CA THR A 6 2.40 -11.21 4.26
C THR A 6 3.53 -10.19 4.46
N GLN A 7 4.39 -10.39 5.47
CA GLN A 7 5.49 -9.45 5.72
C GLN A 7 6.55 -9.46 4.62
N ALA A 8 6.82 -10.64 4.03
CA ALA A 8 7.70 -10.75 2.87
C ALA A 8 7.12 -10.01 1.66
N ASP A 9 5.83 -10.18 1.39
CA ASP A 9 5.15 -9.51 0.27
C ASP A 9 5.14 -7.98 0.44
N ILE A 10 4.90 -7.48 1.66
CA ILE A 10 5.02 -6.05 1.98
C ILE A 10 6.45 -5.56 1.70
N ALA A 11 7.47 -6.26 2.20
CA ALA A 11 8.86 -5.87 2.01
C ALA A 11 9.25 -5.87 0.53
N SER A 12 8.76 -6.83 -0.26
CA SER A 12 8.96 -6.85 -1.72
C SER A 12 8.38 -5.61 -2.38
N ILE A 13 7.15 -5.21 -2.06
CA ILE A 13 6.56 -3.98 -2.60
C ILE A 13 7.35 -2.74 -2.15
N GLN A 14 7.73 -2.64 -0.89
CA GLN A 14 8.49 -1.51 -0.36
C GLN A 14 9.90 -1.40 -0.94
N SER A 15 10.48 -2.50 -1.41
CA SER A 15 11.79 -2.50 -2.08
C SER A 15 11.77 -1.91 -3.49
N ILE A 16 10.57 -1.76 -4.08
CA ILE A 16 10.42 -1.20 -5.42
C ILE A 16 10.54 0.32 -5.33
N SER A 17 11.66 0.86 -5.82
CA SER A 17 11.99 2.29 -5.76
C SER A 17 10.97 3.20 -6.45
N SER A 18 10.21 2.70 -7.42
CA SER A 18 9.19 3.46 -8.15
C SER A 18 7.84 3.55 -7.44
N VAL A 19 7.60 2.78 -6.38
CA VAL A 19 6.30 2.76 -5.67
C VAL A 19 5.86 4.14 -5.17
N PRO A 20 6.73 4.94 -4.49
CA PRO A 20 6.35 6.29 -4.07
C PRO A 20 5.94 7.18 -5.26
N THR A 21 6.72 7.15 -6.35
CA THR A 21 6.44 7.93 -7.57
C THR A 21 5.11 7.52 -8.21
N ILE A 22 4.80 6.23 -8.25
CA ILE A 22 3.53 5.72 -8.79
C ILE A 22 2.35 6.22 -7.93
N LEU A 23 2.45 6.11 -6.61
CA LEU A 23 1.41 6.59 -5.71
C LEU A 23 1.17 8.10 -5.85
N GLU A 24 2.25 8.89 -5.96
CA GLU A 24 2.15 10.33 -6.20
C GLU A 24 1.51 10.65 -7.55
N ALA A 25 1.92 9.96 -8.61
CA ALA A 25 1.35 10.13 -9.95
C ALA A 25 -0.15 9.81 -9.95
N ILE A 26 -0.57 8.70 -9.33
CA ILE A 26 -1.99 8.34 -9.21
C ILE A 26 -2.76 9.41 -8.42
N ALA A 27 -2.22 9.86 -7.29
CA ALA A 27 -2.85 10.93 -6.51
C ALA A 27 -3.02 12.22 -7.32
N ALA A 28 -1.99 12.61 -8.10
CA ALA A 28 -2.04 13.78 -8.96
C ALA A 28 -3.04 13.63 -10.12
N LEU A 29 -3.06 12.46 -10.78
CA LEU A 29 -3.93 12.18 -11.93
C LEU A 29 -5.40 12.07 -11.54
N THR A 30 -5.69 11.49 -10.38
CA THR A 30 -7.06 11.24 -9.92
C THR A 30 -7.61 12.37 -9.05
N GLY A 31 -6.75 13.25 -8.53
CA GLY A 31 -7.10 14.23 -7.51
C GLY A 31 -7.38 13.61 -6.13
N LEU A 32 -7.11 12.31 -5.95
CA LEU A 32 -7.28 11.64 -4.67
C LEU A 32 -6.21 12.07 -3.67
N ARG A 33 -6.65 12.22 -2.42
CA ARG A 33 -5.76 12.54 -1.29
C ARG A 33 -5.35 11.30 -0.50
N PHE A 34 -5.82 10.13 -0.90
CA PHE A 34 -5.47 8.86 -0.29
C PHE A 34 -5.31 7.81 -1.39
N VAL A 35 -4.15 7.16 -1.44
CA VAL A 35 -3.83 6.09 -2.39
C VAL A 35 -3.01 5.04 -1.66
N CYS A 36 -3.29 3.76 -1.85
CA CYS A 36 -2.51 2.68 -1.27
C CYS A 36 -2.32 1.52 -2.25
N ILE A 37 -1.28 0.72 -2.01
CA ILE A 37 -1.11 -0.60 -2.60
C ILE A 37 -1.55 -1.60 -1.54
N ALA A 38 -2.49 -2.46 -1.90
CA ALA A 38 -2.96 -3.55 -1.07
C ALA A 38 -2.57 -4.89 -1.68
N ARG A 39 -2.07 -5.81 -0.86
CA ARG A 39 -2.04 -7.23 -1.18
C ARG A 39 -3.43 -7.79 -0.89
N VAL A 40 -4.10 -8.36 -1.89
CA VAL A 40 -5.44 -8.93 -1.72
C VAL A 40 -5.38 -10.44 -1.95
N THR A 41 -5.99 -11.19 -1.04
CA THR A 41 -6.24 -12.63 -1.15
C THR A 41 -7.75 -12.87 -1.14
N ASN A 42 -8.19 -14.12 -1.29
CA ASN A 42 -9.62 -14.47 -1.28
C ASN A 42 -10.35 -14.05 0.00
N ASN A 43 -9.64 -13.95 1.13
CA ASN A 43 -10.27 -13.76 2.45
C ASN A 43 -9.73 -12.57 3.23
N SER A 44 -8.70 -11.88 2.74
CA SER A 44 -8.10 -10.73 3.42
C SER A 44 -7.41 -9.81 2.43
N TRP A 45 -7.21 -8.57 2.86
CA TRP A 45 -6.30 -7.64 2.21
C TRP A 45 -5.27 -7.16 3.23
N THR A 46 -4.17 -6.58 2.80
CA THR A 46 -3.18 -5.97 3.70
C THR A 46 -2.51 -4.81 2.99
N THR A 47 -2.37 -3.69 3.67
CA THR A 47 -1.74 -2.48 3.13
C THR A 47 -0.23 -2.68 3.00
N CYS A 48 0.32 -2.54 1.80
CA CYS A 48 1.76 -2.68 1.52
C CYS A 48 2.49 -1.34 1.40
N ALA A 49 1.81 -0.32 0.86
CA ALA A 49 2.32 1.03 0.73
C ALA A 49 1.15 2.02 0.77
N VAL A 50 1.35 3.20 1.35
CA VAL A 50 0.29 4.19 1.51
C VAL A 50 0.84 5.59 1.25
N LEU A 51 0.07 6.39 0.52
CA LEU A 51 0.20 7.83 0.38
C LEU A 51 -1.06 8.47 0.94
N ASP A 52 -0.96 8.94 2.18
CA ASP A 52 -2.06 9.56 2.91
C ASP A 52 -1.82 11.07 3.05
N LYS A 53 -2.43 11.84 2.14
CA LYS A 53 -2.51 13.31 2.19
C LYS A 53 -3.83 13.79 2.82
N LEU A 54 -4.70 12.86 3.21
CA LEU A 54 -6.01 13.12 3.80
C LEU A 54 -5.93 13.16 5.34
N GLY A 55 -4.99 12.40 5.92
CA GLY A 55 -4.92 12.13 7.36
C GLY A 55 -5.89 11.04 7.78
N PHE A 56 -6.14 10.06 6.90
CA PHE A 56 -6.99 8.91 7.17
C PHE A 56 -6.41 7.99 8.27
N GLY A 57 -5.08 7.88 8.34
CA GLY A 57 -4.39 7.18 9.44
C GLY A 57 -4.13 5.68 9.23
N LEU A 58 -4.47 5.13 8.05
CA LEU A 58 -4.14 3.74 7.67
C LEU A 58 -2.63 3.59 7.49
N LYS A 59 -2.06 2.52 8.04
CA LYS A 59 -0.63 2.22 8.00
C LYS A 59 -0.34 0.96 7.19
N VAL A 60 0.92 0.83 6.80
CA VAL A 60 1.42 -0.41 6.21
C VAL A 60 1.30 -1.54 7.23
N GLY A 61 0.78 -2.67 6.78
CA GLY A 61 0.48 -3.84 7.61
C GLY A 61 -0.95 -3.88 8.15
N ASP A 62 -1.71 -2.79 8.03
CA ASP A 62 -3.13 -2.76 8.42
C ASP A 62 -4.00 -3.48 7.37
N ASP A 63 -5.05 -4.15 7.86
CA ASP A 63 -6.05 -4.94 7.12
C ASP A 63 -7.49 -4.71 7.59
#